data_AF-A0A444BBC6-F1
#
_entry.id   AF-A0A444BBC6-F1
#
_cell.length_a   1.000
_cell.length_b   1.000
_cell.length_c   1.000
_cell.angle_alpha   90.00
_cell.angle_beta   90.00
_cell.angle_gamma   90.00
#
_symmetry.space_group_name_H-M   'P 1'
#
loop_
_entity.id
_entity.type
_entity.pdbx_description
1 polymer ?
#
loop_
_entity_poly.entity_id
_entity_poly.type
_entity_poly.pdbx_seq_one_letter_code
_entity_poly.pdbx_strand_id
1 'polypeptide(L)'
;MARKNYSEEFRRQAVDLYESTPGATVRGIAEDLGIVRGTLRQWLEVYGTGRKTADDGTLTSSPSQADHPASVAPVGETPQQRIVRLEADNAALRAERTKLTTEREILQRAAKYFAGGDALVSRFQFVADNSTTYPVKRLCQLLEVERSSYYAWRAGAPARAQRAADDAELEARIRVVHEVDNTVGAPRITAELNDGVSESERVNHKRVARVMRAANIAGYVKKRRVRTTIPEPSGQKYPDLLKRDFTAEGINRRYVDDITYLPIADGSNLYLATVIDCYSRRLAGWAVANHMRTELVEDALKAAAATRGSLKGAVFHSDHGSVYCSKDYAKLCKKLGVTQSMGAVGTSADNALAESFNATMKREVLQDAACWSDELACRRQVFKWAARYNTKRRHSWCRYTSPLTFETSSTVTLQPAA
;
A
#
# COMPACT_ATOMS: atom_id res chain seq x y z
N MET A 1 31.81 -7.43 -12.42
CA MET A 1 33.29 -7.30 -12.52
C MET A 1 33.62 -6.64 -13.85
N ALA A 2 34.41 -5.57 -13.84
CA ALA A 2 34.80 -4.87 -15.07
C ALA A 2 35.64 -5.80 -15.97
N ARG A 3 35.31 -5.90 -17.26
CA ARG A 3 36.12 -6.61 -18.25
C ARG A 3 37.45 -5.85 -18.39
N LYS A 4 38.55 -6.41 -17.91
CA LYS A 4 39.89 -5.89 -18.20
C LYS A 4 40.13 -6.04 -19.72
N ASN A 5 40.28 -4.93 -20.43
CA ASN A 5 40.64 -4.94 -21.85
C ASN A 5 42.16 -5.01 -21.97
N TYR A 6 42.68 -6.17 -22.37
CA TYR A 6 44.11 -6.37 -22.64
C TYR A 6 44.43 -6.00 -24.10
N SER A 7 45.52 -5.26 -24.34
CA SER A 7 45.98 -4.93 -25.70
C SER A 7 46.39 -6.19 -26.46
N GLU A 8 46.31 -6.19 -27.80
CA GLU A 8 46.70 -7.37 -28.60
C GLU A 8 48.17 -7.76 -28.39
N GLU A 9 49.05 -6.77 -28.27
CA GLU A 9 50.48 -6.97 -28.00
C GLU A 9 50.70 -7.74 -26.68
N PHE A 10 50.00 -7.36 -25.61
CA PHE A 10 50.06 -8.07 -24.34
C PHE A 10 49.56 -9.52 -24.46
N ARG A 11 48.53 -9.77 -25.27
CA ARG A 11 47.99 -11.13 -25.49
C ARG A 11 49.01 -12.03 -26.19
N ARG A 12 49.71 -11.49 -27.20
CA ARG A 12 50.76 -12.22 -27.94
C ARG A 12 51.96 -12.50 -27.05
N GLN A 13 52.41 -11.51 -26.27
CA GLN A 13 53.50 -11.70 -25.31
C GLN A 13 53.15 -12.72 -24.21
N ALA A 14 51.90 -12.75 -23.74
CA ALA A 14 51.43 -13.75 -22.77
C ALA A 14 51.43 -15.17 -23.36
N VAL A 15 51.14 -15.31 -24.65
CA VAL A 15 51.22 -16.59 -25.38
C VAL A 15 52.67 -17.00 -25.58
N ASP A 16 53.54 -16.10 -26.05
CA ASP A 16 54.97 -16.36 -26.22
C ASP A 16 55.63 -16.77 -24.89
N LEU A 17 55.26 -16.11 -23.78
CA LEU A 17 55.75 -16.44 -22.45
C LEU A 17 55.36 -17.87 -22.05
N TYR A 18 54.13 -18.30 -22.35
CA TYR A 18 53.69 -19.67 -22.11
C TYR A 18 54.42 -20.69 -22.98
N GLU A 19 54.62 -20.40 -24.27
CA GLU A 19 55.25 -21.35 -25.19
C GLU A 19 56.77 -21.47 -24.98
N SER A 20 57.43 -20.38 -24.57
CA SER A 20 58.90 -20.31 -24.37
C SER A 20 59.37 -20.73 -22.99
N THR A 21 58.52 -20.68 -21.95
CA THR A 21 58.91 -21.03 -20.59
C THR A 21 58.91 -22.56 -20.40
N PRO A 22 60.07 -23.18 -20.08
CA PRO A 22 60.15 -24.62 -19.85
C PRO A 22 59.22 -25.06 -18.71
N GLY A 23 58.36 -26.04 -19.00
CA GLY A 23 57.45 -26.60 -17.99
C GLY A 23 56.26 -25.74 -17.60
N ALA A 24 56.05 -24.62 -18.29
CA ALA A 24 54.95 -23.73 -17.99
C ALA A 24 53.58 -24.42 -18.05
N THR A 25 52.78 -24.17 -17.03
CA THR A 25 51.37 -24.54 -17.02
C THR A 25 50.52 -23.30 -17.31
N VAL A 26 49.40 -23.48 -18.03
CA VAL A 26 48.46 -22.38 -18.32
C VAL A 26 47.94 -21.74 -17.03
N ARG A 27 47.88 -22.51 -15.93
CA ARG A 27 47.50 -21.99 -14.62
C ARG A 27 48.60 -21.11 -14.02
N GLY A 28 49.86 -21.57 -14.02
CA GLY A 28 50.99 -20.81 -13.47
C GLY A 28 51.16 -19.47 -14.18
N ILE A 29 51.25 -19.48 -15.51
CA ILE A 29 51.42 -18.24 -16.30
C ILE A 29 50.22 -17.29 -16.14
N ALA A 30 49.00 -17.82 -16.01
CA ALA A 30 47.83 -16.99 -15.77
C ALA A 30 47.85 -16.33 -14.37
N GLU A 31 48.29 -17.08 -13.34
CA GLU A 31 48.46 -16.55 -11.99
C GLU A 31 49.57 -15.49 -11.95
N ASP A 32 50.71 -15.72 -12.60
CA ASP A 32 51.84 -14.79 -12.67
C ASP A 32 51.48 -13.48 -13.39
N LEU A 33 50.69 -13.57 -14.46
CA LEU A 33 50.20 -12.40 -15.21
C LEU A 33 48.95 -11.75 -14.58
N GLY A 34 48.42 -12.32 -13.49
CA GLY A 34 47.21 -11.83 -12.83
C GLY A 34 45.96 -11.86 -13.71
N ILE A 35 45.88 -12.84 -14.62
CA ILE A 35 44.78 -13.03 -15.58
C ILE A 35 44.02 -14.33 -15.29
N VAL A 36 42.74 -14.39 -15.72
CA VAL A 36 41.94 -15.60 -15.54
C VAL A 36 42.44 -16.69 -16.49
N ARG A 37 42.66 -17.91 -15.98
CA ARG A 37 43.13 -19.07 -16.76
C ARG A 37 42.39 -19.29 -18.09
N GLY A 38 41.06 -19.14 -18.09
CA GLY A 38 40.24 -19.30 -19.29
C GLY A 38 40.56 -18.27 -20.39
N THR A 39 40.97 -17.07 -20.00
CA THR A 39 41.37 -16.00 -20.91
C THR A 39 42.68 -16.34 -21.62
N LEU A 40 43.68 -16.83 -20.88
CA LEU A 40 44.96 -17.26 -21.48
C LEU A 40 44.77 -18.46 -22.43
N ARG A 41 43.90 -19.40 -22.07
CA ARG A 41 43.55 -20.53 -22.95
C ARG A 41 42.95 -20.04 -24.28
N GLN A 42 42.03 -19.09 -24.23
CA GLN A 42 41.44 -18.50 -25.43
C GLN A 42 42.49 -17.78 -26.30
N TRP A 43 43.49 -17.13 -25.69
CA TRP A 43 44.58 -16.50 -26.46
C TRP A 43 45.51 -17.51 -27.09
N LEU A 44 45.81 -18.63 -26.41
CA LEU A 44 46.58 -19.73 -26.98
C LEU A 44 45.89 -20.38 -28.18
N GLU A 45 44.56 -20.44 -28.19
CA GLU A 45 43.79 -20.93 -29.35
C GLU A 45 43.86 -19.97 -30.56
N VAL A 46 43.95 -18.66 -30.31
CA VAL A 46 43.89 -17.64 -31.36
C VAL A 46 45.27 -17.24 -31.88
N TYR A 47 46.27 -17.17 -31.00
CA TYR A 47 47.61 -16.65 -31.32
C TYR A 47 48.74 -17.66 -31.11
N GLY A 48 48.46 -18.82 -30.49
CA GLY A 48 49.48 -19.84 -30.20
C GLY A 48 49.92 -20.61 -31.43
N THR A 49 51.14 -21.14 -31.37
CA THR A 49 51.73 -21.99 -32.42
C THR A 49 51.39 -23.47 -32.22
N GLY A 50 50.73 -23.81 -31.10
CA GLY A 50 50.35 -25.18 -30.76
C GLY A 50 51.49 -26.00 -30.16
N ARG A 51 52.61 -25.37 -29.84
CA ARG A 51 53.79 -25.99 -29.21
C ARG A 51 54.04 -25.38 -27.83
N LYS A 52 54.76 -26.09 -26.97
CA LYS A 52 55.27 -25.58 -25.68
C LYS A 52 56.65 -26.16 -25.39
N THR A 53 57.43 -25.42 -24.62
CA THR A 53 58.74 -25.89 -24.15
C THR A 53 58.55 -26.82 -22.95
N ALA A 54 58.98 -28.08 -23.08
CA ALA A 54 58.98 -29.06 -22.00
C ALA A 54 60.06 -28.74 -20.95
N ASP A 55 60.01 -29.41 -19.80
CA ASP A 55 60.94 -29.19 -18.67
C ASP A 55 62.42 -29.36 -19.06
N ASP A 56 62.69 -30.16 -20.10
CA ASP A 56 64.02 -30.44 -20.66
C ASP A 56 64.45 -29.46 -21.78
N GLY A 57 63.64 -28.42 -22.05
CA GLY A 57 63.90 -27.42 -23.07
C GLY A 57 63.49 -27.82 -24.50
N THR A 58 62.90 -29.00 -24.70
CA THR A 58 62.45 -29.44 -26.03
C THR A 58 61.05 -28.92 -26.38
N LEU A 59 60.79 -28.68 -27.68
CA LEU A 59 59.47 -28.24 -28.14
C LEU A 59 58.53 -29.45 -28.27
N THR A 60 57.46 -29.45 -27.49
CA THR A 60 56.42 -30.49 -27.46
C THR A 60 55.07 -29.93 -27.88
N SER A 61 54.15 -30.77 -28.35
CA SER A 61 52.79 -30.32 -28.69
C SER A 61 52.03 -29.90 -27.44
N SER A 62 51.39 -28.74 -27.49
CA SER A 62 50.58 -28.23 -26.39
C SER A 62 49.27 -29.01 -26.27
N PRO A 63 48.88 -29.51 -25.08
CA PRO A 63 47.63 -30.25 -24.87
C PRO A 63 46.37 -29.38 -24.96
N SER A 64 46.51 -28.12 -25.40
CA SER A 64 45.45 -27.14 -25.56
C SER A 64 44.62 -27.37 -26.84
N GLN A 65 45.13 -28.12 -27.81
CA GLN A 65 44.31 -28.77 -28.84
C GLN A 65 43.88 -30.16 -28.33
N ALA A 66 43.13 -30.19 -27.23
CA ALA A 66 42.29 -31.35 -26.96
C ALA A 66 41.06 -31.22 -27.87
N ASP A 67 40.89 -32.21 -28.73
CA ASP A 67 39.76 -32.38 -29.64
C ASP A 67 38.45 -31.82 -29.08
N HIS A 68 37.86 -30.86 -29.79
CA HIS A 68 36.40 -30.74 -29.76
C HIS A 68 35.83 -32.12 -30.06
N PRO A 69 34.72 -32.56 -29.42
CA PRO A 69 34.05 -33.78 -29.84
C PRO A 69 33.44 -33.50 -31.21
N ALA A 70 34.24 -33.64 -32.26
CA ALA A 70 33.74 -33.92 -33.58
C ALA A 70 32.93 -35.19 -33.42
N SER A 71 31.65 -35.11 -33.78
CA SER A 71 30.79 -36.25 -34.06
C SER A 71 31.64 -37.38 -34.62
N VAL A 72 31.76 -38.47 -33.87
CA VAL A 72 32.59 -39.63 -34.20
C VAL A 72 32.18 -40.08 -35.59
N ALA A 73 32.96 -39.72 -36.61
CA ALA A 73 32.77 -40.27 -37.95
C ALA A 73 33.04 -41.77 -37.84
N PRO A 74 32.13 -42.65 -38.28
CA PRO A 74 32.38 -44.07 -38.25
C PRO A 74 33.61 -44.35 -39.13
N VAL A 75 34.63 -44.97 -38.55
CA VAL A 75 35.85 -45.37 -39.28
C VAL A 75 35.43 -46.35 -40.37
N GLY A 76 35.63 -45.96 -41.64
CA GLY A 76 35.20 -46.73 -42.83
C GLY A 76 34.11 -46.08 -43.68
N GLU A 77 33.67 -44.86 -43.37
CA GLU A 77 32.64 -44.15 -44.13
C GLU A 77 33.11 -43.74 -45.54
N THR A 78 32.38 -44.18 -46.58
CA THR A 78 32.62 -43.76 -47.97
C THR A 78 32.27 -42.27 -48.16
N PRO A 79 32.87 -41.57 -49.13
CA PRO A 79 32.53 -40.17 -49.42
C PRO A 79 31.02 -39.93 -49.63
N GLN A 80 30.31 -40.90 -50.21
CA GLN A 80 28.87 -40.86 -50.42
C GLN A 80 28.09 -40.94 -49.09
N GLN A 81 28.48 -41.83 -48.17
CA GLN A 81 27.86 -41.93 -46.84
C GLN A 81 28.08 -40.65 -46.01
N ARG A 82 29.27 -40.03 -46.13
CA ARG A 82 29.59 -38.75 -45.49
C ARG A 82 28.72 -37.60 -46.00
N ILE A 83 28.46 -37.53 -47.31
CA ILE A 83 27.57 -36.51 -47.90
C ILE A 83 26.15 -36.65 -47.35
N VAL A 84 25.60 -37.87 -47.36
CA VAL A 84 24.25 -38.15 -46.84
C VAL A 84 24.12 -37.76 -45.35
N ARG A 85 25.13 -38.07 -44.53
CA ARG A 85 25.15 -37.65 -43.12
C ARG A 85 25.19 -36.13 -42.97
N LEU A 86 26.10 -35.46 -43.69
CA LEU A 86 26.23 -34.01 -43.63
C LEU A 86 24.99 -33.28 -44.15
N GLU A 87 24.28 -33.83 -45.14
CA GLU A 87 23.01 -33.31 -45.62
C GLU A 87 21.90 -33.45 -44.56
N ALA A 88 21.83 -34.61 -43.88
CA ALA A 88 20.92 -34.82 -42.76
C ALA A 88 21.23 -33.88 -41.57
N ASP A 89 22.50 -33.71 -41.22
CA ASP A 89 22.95 -32.79 -40.16
C ASP A 89 22.63 -31.34 -40.53
N ASN A 90 22.88 -30.93 -41.77
CA ASN A 90 22.53 -29.58 -42.23
C ASN A 90 21.01 -29.35 -42.23
N ALA A 91 20.22 -30.35 -42.61
CA ALA A 91 18.76 -30.28 -42.53
C ALA A 91 18.29 -30.13 -41.08
N ALA A 92 18.86 -30.90 -40.14
CA ALA A 92 18.57 -30.80 -38.71
C ALA A 92 18.97 -29.43 -38.14
N LEU A 93 20.16 -28.93 -38.45
CA LEU A 93 20.64 -27.61 -38.02
C LEU A 93 19.78 -26.47 -38.59
N ARG A 94 19.33 -26.56 -39.85
CA ARG A 94 18.42 -25.58 -40.45
C ARG A 94 17.05 -25.60 -39.76
N ALA A 95 16.54 -26.78 -39.45
CA ALA A 95 15.29 -26.94 -38.70
C ALA A 95 15.41 -26.36 -37.28
N GLU A 96 16.52 -26.63 -36.58
CA GLU A 96 16.81 -26.09 -35.25
C GLU A 96 16.98 -24.56 -35.28
N ARG A 97 17.68 -24.01 -36.27
CA ARG A 97 17.82 -22.56 -36.43
C ARG A 97 16.47 -21.89 -36.61
N THR A 98 15.60 -22.45 -37.48
CA THR A 98 14.25 -21.93 -37.70
C THR A 98 13.41 -21.99 -36.43
N LYS A 99 13.51 -23.09 -35.68
CA LYS A 99 12.88 -23.28 -34.38
C LYS A 99 13.32 -22.19 -33.39
N LEU A 100 14.62 -21.98 -33.20
CA LEU A 100 15.18 -20.99 -32.28
C LEU A 100 14.84 -19.56 -32.68
N THR A 101 14.86 -19.25 -33.99
CA THR A 101 14.43 -17.94 -34.50
C THR A 101 12.97 -17.66 -34.13
N THR A 102 12.10 -18.65 -34.32
CA THR A 102 10.68 -18.54 -33.95
C THR A 102 10.49 -18.37 -32.44
N GLU A 103 11.22 -19.12 -31.60
CA GLU A 103 11.18 -18.96 -30.13
C GLU A 103 11.61 -17.56 -29.72
N ARG A 104 12.71 -17.06 -30.29
CA ARG A 104 13.23 -15.72 -30.02
C ARG A 104 12.20 -14.65 -30.37
N GLU A 105 11.54 -14.76 -31.52
CA GLU A 105 10.49 -13.82 -31.92
C GLU A 105 9.32 -13.83 -30.93
N ILE A 106 8.85 -15.01 -30.53
CA ILE A 106 7.78 -15.16 -29.53
C ILE A 106 8.17 -14.51 -28.22
N LEU A 107 9.37 -14.80 -27.70
CA LEU A 107 9.86 -14.24 -26.43
C LEU A 107 10.06 -12.72 -26.50
N GLN A 108 10.54 -12.20 -27.64
CA GLN A 108 10.65 -10.76 -27.86
C GLN A 108 9.28 -10.06 -27.86
N ARG A 109 8.26 -10.69 -28.45
CA ARG A 109 6.88 -10.19 -28.39
C ARG A 109 6.32 -10.28 -26.96
N ALA A 110 6.58 -11.37 -26.27
CA ALA A 110 6.11 -11.61 -24.91
C ALA A 110 6.71 -10.62 -23.90
N ALA A 111 7.98 -10.23 -24.08
CA ALA A 111 8.64 -9.23 -23.24
C ALA A 111 7.88 -7.89 -23.18
N LYS A 112 7.19 -7.49 -24.25
CA LYS A 112 6.34 -6.29 -24.27
C LYS A 112 5.08 -6.44 -23.41
N TYR A 113 4.53 -7.66 -23.30
CA TYR A 113 3.35 -7.95 -22.49
C TYR A 113 3.65 -7.99 -20.98
N PHE A 114 4.89 -8.35 -20.60
CA PHE A 114 5.29 -8.51 -19.20
C PHE A 114 6.00 -7.29 -18.61
N ALA A 115 6.20 -6.22 -19.39
CA ALA A 115 6.90 -5.00 -18.95
C ALA A 115 6.23 -4.29 -17.75
N GLY A 116 4.93 -4.52 -17.52
CA GLY A 116 4.18 -4.00 -16.37
C GLY A 116 3.94 -5.02 -15.23
N GLY A 117 4.49 -6.23 -15.33
CA GLY A 117 4.29 -7.33 -14.38
C GLY A 117 3.92 -8.66 -15.06
N ASP A 118 4.43 -9.76 -14.51
CA ASP A 118 4.23 -11.12 -15.02
C ASP A 118 3.10 -11.85 -14.27
N ALA A 119 1.86 -11.48 -14.58
CA ALA A 119 0.68 -12.17 -14.05
C ALA A 119 0.25 -13.32 -14.96
N LEU A 120 -0.24 -14.43 -14.39
CA LEU A 120 -0.79 -15.56 -15.18
C LEU A 120 -1.84 -15.13 -16.22
N VAL A 121 -2.63 -14.10 -15.92
CA VAL A 121 -3.63 -13.54 -16.85
C VAL A 121 -2.97 -12.89 -18.06
N SER A 122 -1.81 -12.23 -17.91
CA SER A 122 -1.08 -11.64 -19.05
C SER A 122 -0.43 -12.70 -19.93
N ARG A 123 0.02 -13.84 -19.36
CA ARG A 123 0.51 -14.99 -20.14
C ARG A 123 -0.60 -15.60 -21.01
N PHE A 124 -1.78 -15.84 -20.44
CA PHE A 124 -2.90 -16.40 -21.23
C PHE A 124 -3.44 -15.43 -22.28
N GLN A 125 -3.46 -14.12 -21.98
CA GLN A 125 -3.83 -13.11 -22.97
C GLN A 125 -2.84 -13.09 -24.13
N PHE A 126 -1.53 -13.14 -23.87
CA PHE A 126 -0.52 -13.23 -24.93
C PHE A 126 -0.70 -14.48 -25.80
N VAL A 127 -1.00 -15.64 -25.21
CA VAL A 127 -1.32 -16.87 -25.97
C VAL A 127 -2.54 -16.64 -26.86
N ALA A 128 -3.59 -16.01 -26.36
CA ALA A 128 -4.79 -15.72 -27.15
C ALA A 128 -4.48 -14.82 -28.35
N ASP A 129 -3.79 -13.70 -28.12
CA ASP A 129 -3.49 -12.69 -29.13
C ASP A 129 -2.56 -13.21 -30.24
N ASN A 130 -1.74 -14.23 -29.94
CA ASN A 130 -0.77 -14.80 -30.88
C ASN A 130 -1.15 -16.20 -31.38
N SER A 131 -2.30 -16.75 -30.95
CA SER A 131 -2.75 -18.12 -31.31
C SER A 131 -3.07 -18.31 -32.79
N THR A 132 -3.30 -17.21 -33.52
CA THR A 132 -3.50 -17.20 -34.98
C THR A 132 -2.19 -17.26 -35.76
N THR A 133 -1.10 -16.80 -35.16
CA THR A 133 0.24 -16.75 -35.79
C THR A 133 1.10 -17.96 -35.41
N TYR A 134 1.01 -18.41 -34.15
CA TYR A 134 1.83 -19.51 -33.63
C TYR A 134 0.96 -20.58 -32.97
N PRO A 135 1.35 -21.87 -33.03
CA PRO A 135 0.60 -22.94 -32.38
C PRO A 135 0.49 -22.75 -30.87
N VAL A 136 -0.71 -22.91 -30.32
CA VAL A 136 -0.98 -22.77 -28.86
C VAL A 136 -0.05 -23.65 -28.03
N LYS A 137 0.22 -24.90 -28.46
CA LYS A 137 1.16 -25.79 -27.77
C LYS A 137 2.55 -25.17 -27.61
N ARG A 138 3.01 -24.45 -28.64
CA ARG A 138 4.32 -23.82 -28.67
C ARG A 138 4.39 -22.60 -27.77
N LEU A 139 3.36 -21.75 -27.84
CA LEU A 139 3.21 -20.58 -26.98
C LEU A 139 3.16 -20.98 -25.49
N CYS A 140 2.34 -21.98 -25.15
CA CYS A 140 2.23 -22.48 -23.78
C CYS A 140 3.56 -23.05 -23.25
N GLN A 141 4.29 -23.82 -24.06
CA GLN A 141 5.60 -24.36 -23.69
C GLN A 141 6.62 -23.26 -23.41
N LEU A 142 6.67 -22.21 -24.25
CA LEU A 142 7.63 -21.10 -24.09
C LEU A 142 7.32 -20.19 -22.90
N LEU A 143 6.05 -20.07 -22.53
CA LEU A 143 5.60 -19.27 -21.40
C LEU A 143 5.47 -20.09 -20.10
N GLU A 144 5.84 -21.37 -20.14
CA GLU A 144 5.76 -22.29 -19.01
C GLU A 144 4.35 -22.37 -18.40
N VAL A 145 3.32 -22.37 -19.25
CA VAL A 145 1.92 -22.52 -18.83
C VAL A 145 1.31 -23.78 -19.43
N GLU A 146 0.36 -24.37 -18.72
CA GLU A 146 -0.31 -25.59 -19.16
C GLU A 146 -1.45 -25.26 -20.16
N ARG A 147 -1.65 -26.10 -21.18
CA ARG A 147 -2.61 -25.86 -22.28
C ARG A 147 -4.07 -25.92 -21.82
N SER A 148 -4.42 -26.88 -20.98
CA SER A 148 -5.76 -26.99 -20.39
C SER A 148 -6.11 -25.75 -19.56
N SER A 149 -5.14 -25.15 -18.86
CA SER A 149 -5.32 -23.89 -18.13
C SER A 149 -5.63 -22.71 -19.05
N TYR A 150 -4.97 -22.62 -20.21
CA TYR A 150 -5.28 -21.62 -21.23
C TYR A 150 -6.72 -21.78 -21.76
N TYR A 151 -7.12 -23.01 -22.09
CA TYR A 151 -8.48 -23.26 -22.58
C TYR A 151 -9.55 -23.05 -21.51
N ALA A 152 -9.27 -23.37 -20.24
CA ALA A 152 -10.14 -23.04 -19.12
C ALA A 152 -10.29 -21.52 -18.93
N TRP A 153 -9.19 -20.78 -19.01
CA TRP A 153 -9.20 -19.31 -18.98
C TRP A 153 -10.01 -18.72 -20.14
N ARG A 154 -9.89 -19.31 -21.34
CA ARG A 154 -10.63 -18.90 -22.53
C ARG A 154 -12.12 -19.20 -22.40
N ALA A 155 -12.49 -20.40 -21.94
CA ALA A 155 -13.86 -20.80 -21.68
C ALA A 155 -14.52 -19.91 -20.61
N GLY A 156 -13.74 -19.45 -19.63
CA GLY A 156 -14.19 -18.51 -18.61
C GLY A 156 -14.34 -17.06 -19.08
N ALA A 157 -14.13 -16.73 -20.36
CA ALA A 157 -14.21 -15.36 -20.87
C ALA A 157 -15.59 -14.69 -20.62
N PRO A 158 -16.74 -15.35 -20.87
CA PRO A 158 -18.05 -14.75 -20.60
C PRO A 158 -18.24 -14.41 -19.12
N ALA A 159 -17.86 -15.32 -18.21
CA ALA A 159 -17.95 -15.09 -16.77
C ALA A 159 -17.01 -13.98 -16.27
N ARG A 160 -15.84 -13.81 -16.89
CA ARG A 160 -14.94 -12.68 -16.61
C ARG A 160 -15.51 -11.36 -17.11
N ALA A 161 -16.11 -11.35 -18.30
CA ALA A 161 -16.77 -10.17 -18.87
C ALA A 161 -17.95 -9.73 -18.00
N GLN A 162 -18.80 -10.66 -17.55
CA GLN A 162 -19.90 -10.35 -16.63
C GLN A 162 -19.39 -9.74 -15.32
N ARG A 163 -18.36 -10.36 -14.70
CA ARG A 163 -17.76 -9.81 -13.47
C ARG A 163 -17.20 -8.39 -13.66
N ALA A 164 -16.63 -8.10 -14.83
CA ALA A 164 -16.14 -6.76 -15.16
C ALA A 164 -17.30 -5.76 -15.32
N ALA A 165 -18.41 -6.17 -15.94
CA ALA A 165 -19.62 -5.36 -16.03
C ALA A 165 -20.23 -5.08 -14.65
N ASP A 166 -20.36 -6.10 -13.80
CA ASP A 166 -20.89 -5.95 -12.43
C ASP A 166 -19.99 -5.04 -11.58
N ASP A 167 -18.67 -5.11 -11.78
CA ASP A 167 -17.71 -4.24 -11.08
C ASP A 167 -17.78 -2.79 -11.60
N ALA A 168 -18.04 -2.56 -12.89
CA ALA A 168 -18.25 -1.23 -13.46
C ALA A 168 -19.56 -0.60 -12.94
N GLU A 169 -20.63 -1.38 -12.80
CA GLU A 169 -21.87 -0.92 -12.16
C GLU A 169 -21.63 -0.56 -10.68
N LEU A 170 -20.92 -1.42 -9.95
CA LEU A 170 -20.54 -1.14 -8.56
C LEU A 170 -19.66 0.11 -8.46
N GLU A 171 -18.73 0.32 -9.39
CA GLU A 171 -17.92 1.54 -9.46
C GLU A 171 -18.80 2.79 -9.61
N ALA A 172 -19.78 2.77 -10.51
CA ALA A 172 -20.70 3.90 -10.69
C ALA A 172 -21.44 4.24 -9.38
N ARG A 173 -21.95 3.23 -8.67
CA ARG A 173 -22.59 3.41 -7.36
C ARG A 173 -21.63 3.95 -6.30
N ILE A 174 -20.38 3.47 -6.29
CA ILE A 174 -19.33 3.98 -5.40
C ILE A 174 -19.05 5.46 -5.68
N ARG A 175 -18.99 5.87 -6.96
CA ARG A 175 -18.75 7.27 -7.35
C ARG A 175 -19.84 8.20 -6.83
N VAL A 176 -21.12 7.81 -6.96
CA VAL A 176 -22.24 8.60 -6.43
C VAL A 176 -22.08 8.87 -4.92
N VAL A 177 -21.71 7.85 -4.14
CA VAL A 177 -21.48 8.01 -2.69
C VAL A 177 -20.26 8.90 -2.42
N HIS A 178 -19.18 8.71 -3.18
CA HIS A 178 -17.91 9.42 -2.97
C HIS A 178 -17.95 10.89 -3.43
N GLU A 179 -18.76 11.23 -4.43
CA GLU A 179 -18.99 12.62 -4.87
C GLU A 179 -19.69 13.45 -3.79
N VAL A 180 -20.58 12.83 -3.02
CA VAL A 180 -21.23 13.49 -1.87
C VAL A 180 -20.24 13.73 -0.72
N ASP A 181 -19.32 12.79 -0.50
CA ASP A 181 -18.29 12.87 0.54
C ASP A 181 -16.99 12.17 0.12
N ASN A 182 -16.03 12.95 -0.37
CA ASN A 182 -14.74 12.42 -0.82
C ASN A 182 -13.85 11.89 0.34
N THR A 183 -14.28 12.08 1.60
CA THR A 183 -13.53 11.66 2.78
C THR A 183 -13.78 10.21 3.18
N VAL A 184 -14.80 9.55 2.60
CA VAL A 184 -15.16 8.19 2.98
C VAL A 184 -14.31 7.14 2.27
N GLY A 185 -13.76 6.20 3.06
CA GLY A 185 -13.07 5.01 2.56
C GLY A 185 -14.00 3.80 2.41
N ALA A 186 -13.43 2.70 1.92
CA ALA A 186 -14.16 1.47 1.60
C ALA A 186 -15.12 0.96 2.69
N PRO A 187 -14.78 0.95 4.01
CA PRO A 187 -15.71 0.48 5.02
C PRO A 187 -16.99 1.32 5.12
N ARG A 188 -16.87 2.65 5.03
CA ARG A 188 -18.03 3.56 5.09
C ARG A 188 -18.83 3.54 3.79
N ILE A 189 -18.16 3.48 2.63
CA ILE A 189 -18.85 3.31 1.35
C ILE A 189 -19.62 1.99 1.33
N THR A 190 -19.05 0.91 1.85
CA THR A 190 -19.77 -0.37 1.97
C THR A 190 -21.00 -0.25 2.85
N ALA A 191 -20.89 0.45 4.00
CA ALA A 191 -22.03 0.69 4.88
C ALA A 191 -23.12 1.51 4.18
N GLU A 192 -22.74 2.51 3.39
CA GLU A 192 -23.69 3.34 2.62
C GLU A 192 -24.37 2.53 1.51
N LEU A 193 -23.62 1.71 0.77
CA LEU A 193 -24.15 0.87 -0.31
C LEU A 193 -25.08 -0.23 0.19
N ASN A 194 -24.92 -0.66 1.44
CA ASN A 194 -25.69 -1.72 2.06
C ASN A 194 -26.83 -1.19 2.96
N ASP A 195 -26.97 0.12 3.11
CA ASP A 195 -28.00 0.74 3.94
C ASP A 195 -29.38 0.52 3.32
N GLY A 196 -30.31 -0.04 4.07
CA GLY A 196 -31.65 -0.40 3.55
C GLY A 196 -31.68 -1.57 2.56
N VAL A 197 -30.54 -2.25 2.32
CA VAL A 197 -30.43 -3.36 1.36
C VAL A 197 -30.56 -4.71 2.08
N SER A 198 -31.28 -5.64 1.44
CA SER A 198 -31.47 -7.02 1.92
C SER A 198 -30.14 -7.78 1.99
N GLU A 199 -30.01 -8.75 2.91
CA GLU A 199 -28.71 -9.42 3.13
C GLU A 199 -28.16 -10.14 1.89
N SER A 200 -29.03 -10.68 1.05
CA SER A 200 -28.67 -11.35 -0.21
C SER A 200 -28.09 -10.40 -1.26
N GLU A 201 -28.41 -9.11 -1.19
CA GLU A 201 -27.99 -8.10 -2.16
C GLU A 201 -26.82 -7.24 -1.67
N ARG A 202 -26.36 -7.48 -0.42
CA ARG A 202 -25.26 -6.72 0.17
C ARG A 202 -23.94 -6.99 -0.52
N VAL A 203 -23.17 -5.92 -0.71
CA VAL A 203 -21.83 -6.00 -1.28
C VAL A 203 -20.80 -6.20 -0.18
N ASN A 204 -19.86 -7.13 -0.40
CA ASN A 204 -18.76 -7.37 0.52
C ASN A 204 -17.73 -6.22 0.49
N HIS A 205 -17.27 -5.77 1.66
CA HIS A 205 -16.29 -4.68 1.79
C HIS A 205 -14.97 -4.93 1.04
N LYS A 206 -14.52 -6.19 0.89
CA LYS A 206 -13.31 -6.53 0.12
C LYS A 206 -13.51 -6.28 -1.38
N ARG A 207 -14.72 -6.54 -1.89
CA ARG A 207 -15.09 -6.24 -3.29
C ARG A 207 -15.10 -4.74 -3.50
N VAL A 208 -15.74 -3.98 -2.62
CA VAL A 208 -15.74 -2.50 -2.65
C VAL A 208 -14.31 -1.96 -2.64
N ALA A 209 -13.46 -2.41 -1.71
CA ALA A 209 -12.07 -1.97 -1.62
C ALA A 209 -11.25 -2.29 -2.89
N ARG A 210 -11.50 -3.45 -3.52
CA ARG A 210 -10.85 -3.84 -4.78
C ARG A 210 -11.28 -2.94 -5.93
N VAL A 211 -12.58 -2.69 -6.09
CA VAL A 211 -13.13 -1.82 -7.15
C VAL A 211 -12.65 -0.38 -6.96
N MET A 212 -12.73 0.16 -5.73
CA MET A 212 -12.18 1.48 -5.40
C MET A 212 -10.71 1.62 -5.80
N ARG A 213 -9.87 0.61 -5.47
CA ARG A 213 -8.45 0.62 -5.84
C ARG A 213 -8.26 0.61 -7.35
N ALA A 214 -9.02 -0.22 -8.07
CA ALA A 214 -8.94 -0.30 -9.54
C ALA A 214 -9.34 1.03 -10.21
N ALA A 215 -10.32 1.73 -9.64
CA ALA A 215 -10.84 3.00 -10.15
C ALA A 215 -10.11 4.25 -9.62
N ASN A 216 -9.02 4.07 -8.85
CA ASN A 216 -8.29 5.15 -8.16
C ASN A 216 -9.16 6.03 -7.23
N ILE A 217 -10.20 5.45 -6.64
CA ILE A 217 -11.05 6.11 -5.65
C ILE A 217 -10.48 5.81 -4.27
N ALA A 218 -10.18 6.85 -3.49
CA ALA A 218 -9.73 6.72 -2.12
C ALA A 218 -10.43 7.75 -1.23
N GLY A 219 -10.74 7.34 0.00
CA GLY A 219 -11.15 8.29 1.03
C GLY A 219 -9.98 9.19 1.40
N TYR A 220 -10.26 10.46 1.66
CA TYR A 220 -9.23 11.43 2.04
C TYR A 220 -8.49 11.04 3.33
N VAL A 221 -7.16 10.88 3.24
CA VAL A 221 -6.26 10.56 4.37
C VAL A 221 -5.08 11.53 4.39
N LYS A 222 -4.96 12.32 5.46
CA LYS A 222 -3.80 13.19 5.69
C LYS A 222 -2.62 12.36 6.21
N LYS A 223 -1.43 12.53 5.62
CA LYS A 223 -0.18 11.90 6.11
C LYS A 223 0.14 12.42 7.52
N ARG A 224 0.36 11.51 8.47
CA ARG A 224 0.64 11.82 9.87
C ARG A 224 2.00 12.53 9.98
N ARG A 225 2.02 13.73 10.56
CA ARG A 225 3.22 14.35 11.17
C ARG A 225 3.06 14.23 12.68
N VAL A 226 4.02 13.58 13.35
CA VAL A 226 4.04 13.50 14.81
C VAL A 226 4.94 14.60 15.34
N ARG A 227 4.40 15.47 16.18
CA ARG A 227 5.19 16.28 17.10
C ARG A 227 4.58 16.06 18.48
N THR A 228 5.29 15.36 19.35
CA THR A 228 4.86 15.10 20.73
C THR A 228 5.32 16.26 21.60
N THR A 229 4.41 16.82 22.40
CA THR A 229 4.74 17.82 23.43
C THR A 229 5.40 17.12 24.62
N ILE A 230 6.43 17.73 25.20
CA ILE A 230 7.14 17.21 26.37
C ILE A 230 6.35 17.62 27.64
N PRO A 231 6.05 16.70 28.57
CA PRO A 231 5.30 17.01 29.80
C PRO A 231 6.06 17.97 30.73
N GLU A 232 5.34 18.89 31.37
CA GLU A 232 5.82 19.65 32.52
C GLU A 232 5.09 19.14 33.79
N PRO A 233 5.79 18.79 34.88
CA PRO A 233 5.15 18.20 36.06
C PRO A 233 4.68 19.30 37.03
N SER A 234 3.36 19.51 37.17
CA SER A 234 2.80 20.08 38.41
C SER A 234 1.31 19.79 38.64
N GLY A 235 0.99 19.39 39.88
CA GLY A 235 -0.28 19.61 40.59
C GLY A 235 -1.60 19.12 39.98
N GLN A 236 -1.90 17.83 40.08
CA GLN A 236 -3.22 17.30 39.72
C GLN A 236 -4.32 17.84 40.66
N LYS A 237 -5.20 18.71 40.13
CA LYS A 237 -6.26 19.38 40.91
C LYS A 237 -7.54 18.53 41.02
N TYR A 238 -7.80 17.66 40.05
CA TYR A 238 -8.96 16.76 40.01
C TYR A 238 -8.53 15.35 39.58
N PRO A 239 -9.19 14.28 40.09
CA PRO A 239 -8.81 12.91 39.77
C PRO A 239 -9.16 12.51 38.34
N ASP A 240 -8.33 11.65 37.74
CA ASP A 240 -8.67 10.94 36.50
C ASP A 240 -9.63 9.79 36.81
N LEU A 241 -10.89 9.96 36.37
CA LEU A 241 -11.99 9.02 36.55
C LEU A 241 -12.24 8.18 35.30
N LEU A 242 -11.64 8.52 34.16
CA LEU A 242 -11.77 7.74 32.92
C LEU A 242 -10.64 6.73 32.82
N LYS A 243 -9.42 7.06 33.24
CA LYS A 243 -8.25 6.16 33.20
C LYS A 243 -8.07 5.53 31.80
N ARG A 244 -8.28 6.33 30.75
CA ARG A 244 -8.29 5.94 29.32
C ARG A 244 -9.39 4.97 28.88
N ASP A 245 -10.34 4.66 29.76
CA ASP A 245 -11.58 3.98 29.40
C ASP A 245 -12.63 5.01 28.92
N PHE A 246 -12.63 5.20 27.60
CA PHE A 246 -13.59 6.06 26.92
C PHE A 246 -14.89 5.33 26.55
N THR A 247 -15.27 4.31 27.30
CA THR A 247 -16.54 3.61 27.14
C THR A 247 -17.54 4.01 28.22
N ALA A 248 -18.81 3.74 27.99
CA ALA A 248 -19.90 3.96 28.94
C ALA A 248 -21.00 2.93 28.69
N GLU A 249 -21.80 2.63 29.71
CA GLU A 249 -22.90 1.65 29.61
C GLU A 249 -24.17 2.23 28.96
N GLY A 250 -24.29 3.56 28.92
CA GLY A 250 -25.43 4.25 28.33
C GLY A 250 -25.15 5.74 28.12
N ILE A 251 -26.08 6.40 27.44
CA ILE A 251 -26.04 7.85 27.22
C ILE A 251 -25.96 8.61 28.56
N ASN A 252 -25.40 9.82 28.54
CA ASN A 252 -25.37 10.72 29.70
C ASN A 252 -24.57 10.20 30.91
N ARG A 253 -23.67 9.23 30.74
CA ARG A 253 -22.84 8.72 31.85
C ARG A 253 -21.45 9.35 31.90
N ARG A 254 -20.78 9.39 30.75
CA ARG A 254 -19.42 9.91 30.63
C ARG A 254 -19.28 10.75 29.38
N TYR A 255 -18.66 11.90 29.53
CA TYR A 255 -18.34 12.84 28.47
C TYR A 255 -16.85 13.11 28.45
N VAL A 256 -16.32 13.37 27.25
CA VAL A 256 -15.00 13.99 27.09
C VAL A 256 -15.16 15.39 26.52
N ASP A 257 -14.28 16.28 26.94
CA ASP A 257 -14.17 17.66 26.47
C ASP A 257 -12.76 17.98 25.99
N ASP A 258 -12.65 18.84 24.98
CA ASP A 258 -11.38 19.36 24.47
C ASP A 258 -11.58 20.68 23.73
N ILE A 259 -10.51 21.50 23.70
CA ILE A 259 -10.44 22.71 22.88
C ILE A 259 -9.47 22.48 21.73
N THR A 260 -9.86 22.91 20.53
CA THR A 260 -8.97 22.87 19.39
C THR A 260 -8.90 24.20 18.64
N TYR A 261 -7.69 24.54 18.19
CA TYR A 261 -7.38 25.76 17.45
C TYR A 261 -7.84 25.68 16.01
N LEU A 262 -8.43 26.76 15.51
CA LEU A 262 -8.91 26.89 14.14
C LEU A 262 -8.21 28.09 13.47
N PRO A 263 -7.03 27.89 12.84
CA PRO A 263 -6.26 28.99 12.25
C PRO A 263 -6.96 29.64 11.07
N ILE A 264 -6.97 30.97 11.03
CA ILE A 264 -7.51 31.79 9.93
C ILE A 264 -6.35 32.36 9.11
N ALA A 265 -6.57 32.56 7.81
CA ALA A 265 -5.55 33.04 6.87
C ALA A 265 -4.97 34.43 7.21
N ASP A 266 -5.70 35.25 7.97
CA ASP A 266 -5.26 36.57 8.45
C ASP A 266 -4.30 36.50 9.66
N GLY A 267 -3.98 35.29 10.15
CA GLY A 267 -3.11 35.06 11.30
C GLY A 267 -3.84 34.98 12.64
N SER A 268 -5.14 35.27 12.68
CA SER A 268 -5.98 35.06 13.87
C SER A 268 -6.34 33.57 14.06
N ASN A 269 -6.89 33.23 15.22
CA ASN A 269 -7.40 31.89 15.50
C ASN A 269 -8.82 31.98 16.06
N LEU A 270 -9.70 31.09 15.60
CA LEU A 270 -10.87 30.70 16.36
C LEU A 270 -10.54 29.48 17.22
N TYR A 271 -11.42 29.19 18.16
CA TYR A 271 -11.30 28.10 19.12
C TYR A 271 -12.63 27.37 19.14
N LEU A 272 -12.57 26.04 19.04
CA LEU A 272 -13.73 25.16 19.15
C LEU A 272 -13.60 24.35 20.43
N ALA A 273 -14.60 24.46 21.32
CA ALA A 273 -14.79 23.54 22.45
C ALA A 273 -15.87 22.51 22.11
N THR A 274 -15.67 21.27 22.54
CA THR A 274 -16.55 20.13 22.18
C THR A 274 -16.86 19.25 23.37
N VAL A 275 -18.12 18.88 23.54
CA VAL A 275 -18.60 17.91 24.54
C VAL A 275 -19.08 16.65 23.80
N ILE A 276 -18.39 15.52 23.99
CA ILE A 276 -18.65 14.28 23.25
C ILE A 276 -19.05 13.16 24.21
N ASP A 277 -20.18 12.51 23.94
CA ASP A 277 -20.68 11.38 24.73
C ASP A 277 -19.86 10.10 24.48
N CYS A 278 -19.41 9.43 25.55
CA CYS A 278 -18.58 8.23 25.43
C CYS A 278 -19.36 6.98 24.99
N TYR A 279 -20.68 6.94 25.15
CA TYR A 279 -21.49 5.80 24.77
C TYR A 279 -21.77 5.80 23.26
N SER A 280 -22.31 6.89 22.74
CA SER A 280 -22.76 6.99 21.35
C SER A 280 -21.81 7.74 20.43
N ARG A 281 -20.77 8.37 20.97
CA ARG A 281 -19.88 9.31 20.26
C ARG A 281 -20.60 10.56 19.75
N ARG A 282 -21.85 10.82 20.16
CA ARG A 282 -22.57 12.03 19.78
C ARG A 282 -21.84 13.26 20.31
N LEU A 283 -21.65 14.25 19.44
CA LEU A 283 -21.26 15.60 19.84
C LEU A 283 -22.49 16.24 20.49
N ALA A 284 -22.57 16.18 21.83
CA ALA A 284 -23.72 16.63 22.58
C ALA A 284 -23.78 18.15 22.68
N GLY A 285 -22.63 18.82 22.74
CA GLY A 285 -22.53 20.28 22.74
C GLY A 285 -21.22 20.74 22.12
N TRP A 286 -21.19 21.96 21.60
CA TRP A 286 -19.99 22.59 21.07
C TRP A 286 -20.19 24.10 20.97
N ALA A 287 -19.09 24.86 20.99
CA ALA A 287 -19.10 26.30 20.82
C ALA A 287 -17.86 26.76 20.07
N VAL A 288 -17.96 27.86 19.31
CA VAL A 288 -16.84 28.48 18.59
C VAL A 288 -16.71 29.94 19.00
N ALA A 289 -15.53 30.33 19.45
CA ALA A 289 -15.21 31.71 19.82
C ALA A 289 -13.86 32.17 19.23
N ASN A 290 -13.61 33.47 19.23
CA ASN A 290 -12.31 34.05 18.88
C ASN A 290 -11.37 34.19 20.10
N HIS A 291 -11.67 33.50 21.20
CA HIS A 291 -10.88 33.49 22.43
C HIS A 291 -10.91 32.12 23.12
N MET A 292 -9.88 31.84 23.92
CA MET A 292 -9.74 30.61 24.71
C MET A 292 -10.05 30.87 26.20
N ARG A 293 -11.12 31.61 26.49
CA ARG A 293 -11.53 31.92 27.87
C ARG A 293 -12.56 30.91 28.37
N THR A 294 -12.80 30.90 29.68
CA THR A 294 -13.74 29.99 30.35
C THR A 294 -15.14 29.98 29.71
N GLU A 295 -15.62 31.13 29.21
CA GLU A 295 -16.96 31.21 28.61
C GLU A 295 -17.14 30.26 27.42
N LEU A 296 -16.07 29.97 26.67
CA LEU A 296 -16.11 29.05 25.53
C LEU A 296 -16.51 27.62 25.96
N VAL A 297 -15.87 27.09 27.00
CA VAL A 297 -16.15 25.74 27.51
C VAL A 297 -17.47 25.69 28.28
N GLU A 298 -17.83 26.78 28.95
CA GLU A 298 -19.14 26.91 29.56
C GLU A 298 -20.27 26.85 28.52
N ASP A 299 -20.11 27.53 27.39
CA ASP A 299 -21.13 27.57 26.33
C ASP A 299 -21.28 26.21 25.66
N ALA A 300 -20.18 25.48 25.43
CA ALA A 300 -20.24 24.09 24.96
C ALA A 300 -20.97 23.18 25.95
N LEU A 301 -20.69 23.31 27.25
CA LEU A 301 -21.34 22.52 28.31
C LEU A 301 -22.83 22.87 28.45
N LYS A 302 -23.20 24.16 28.38
CA LYS A 302 -24.59 24.63 28.37
C LYS A 302 -25.35 24.08 27.15
N ALA A 303 -24.72 24.09 25.98
CA ALA A 303 -25.30 23.51 24.76
C ALA A 303 -25.54 22.00 24.90
N ALA A 304 -24.61 21.28 25.54
CA ALA A 304 -24.80 19.85 25.85
C ALA A 304 -25.96 19.62 26.82
N ALA A 305 -26.06 20.44 27.87
CA ALA A 305 -27.17 20.37 28.82
C ALA A 305 -28.52 20.62 28.15
N ALA A 306 -28.61 21.64 27.29
CA ALA A 306 -29.81 21.93 26.52
C ALA A 306 -30.18 20.78 25.59
N THR A 307 -29.20 20.18 24.91
CA THR A 307 -29.41 19.06 23.97
C THR A 307 -29.88 17.79 24.69
N ARG A 308 -29.44 17.57 25.93
CA ARG A 308 -29.78 16.36 26.71
C ARG A 308 -30.94 16.56 27.69
N GLY A 309 -31.39 17.79 27.90
CA GLY A 309 -32.31 18.17 28.96
C GLY A 309 -31.68 18.19 30.37
N SER A 310 -30.80 17.23 30.68
CA SER A 310 -30.03 17.19 31.92
C SER A 310 -28.72 16.42 31.76
N LEU A 311 -27.69 16.84 32.50
CA LEU A 311 -26.39 16.17 32.61
C LEU A 311 -26.13 15.67 34.04
N LYS A 312 -27.14 15.71 34.91
CA LYS A 312 -26.98 15.39 36.32
C LYS A 312 -26.47 13.96 36.52
N GLY A 313 -25.40 13.82 37.28
CA GLY A 313 -24.73 12.53 37.57
C GLY A 313 -23.72 12.10 36.52
N ALA A 314 -23.56 12.84 35.43
CA ALA A 314 -22.55 12.53 34.41
C ALA A 314 -21.14 12.91 34.89
N VAL A 315 -20.15 12.13 34.44
CA VAL A 315 -18.73 12.47 34.57
C VAL A 315 -18.28 13.22 33.33
N PHE A 316 -17.62 14.35 33.50
CA PHE A 316 -17.03 15.14 32.42
C PHE A 316 -15.52 15.12 32.56
N HIS A 317 -14.85 14.57 31.55
CA HIS A 317 -13.42 14.44 31.50
C HIS A 317 -12.81 15.44 30.54
N SER A 318 -11.86 16.25 31.00
CA SER A 318 -11.10 17.17 30.16
C SER A 318 -9.60 16.95 30.33
N ASP A 319 -8.81 17.55 29.45
CA ASP A 319 -7.38 17.72 29.71
C ASP A 319 -7.13 18.70 30.88
N HIS A 320 -5.86 18.86 31.27
CA HIS A 320 -5.44 19.80 32.32
C HIS A 320 -5.33 21.25 31.81
N GLY A 321 -6.30 21.72 31.01
CA GLY A 321 -6.39 23.11 30.59
C GLY A 321 -6.74 24.07 31.75
N SER A 322 -6.13 25.25 31.77
CA SER A 322 -6.38 26.27 32.80
C SER A 322 -7.85 26.73 32.87
N VAL A 323 -8.55 26.71 31.73
CA VAL A 323 -9.99 27.03 31.63
C VAL A 323 -10.87 26.06 32.42
N TYR A 324 -10.56 24.76 32.39
CA TYR A 324 -11.29 23.73 33.14
C TYR A 324 -11.00 23.79 34.64
N CYS A 325 -9.84 24.33 35.02
CA CYS A 325 -9.48 24.56 36.43
C CYS A 325 -10.13 25.80 37.05
N SER A 326 -10.86 26.61 36.27
CA SER A 326 -11.40 27.89 36.72
C SER A 326 -12.54 27.76 37.73
N LYS A 327 -12.71 28.77 38.60
CA LYS A 327 -13.77 28.78 39.61
C LYS A 327 -15.16 28.82 38.97
N ASP A 328 -15.31 29.54 37.87
CA ASP A 328 -16.61 29.74 37.22
C ASP A 328 -17.06 28.47 36.50
N TYR A 329 -16.14 27.77 35.82
CA TYR A 329 -16.42 26.45 35.26
C TYR A 329 -16.84 25.45 36.36
N ALA A 330 -16.11 25.42 37.49
CA ALA A 330 -16.46 24.55 38.61
C ALA A 330 -17.85 24.85 39.21
N LYS A 331 -18.25 26.14 39.29
CA LYS A 331 -19.61 26.54 39.70
C LYS A 331 -20.65 26.04 38.70
N LEU A 332 -20.38 26.16 37.40
CA LEU A 332 -21.29 25.67 36.35
C LEU A 332 -21.45 24.15 36.42
N CYS A 333 -20.37 23.38 36.55
CA CYS A 333 -20.44 21.93 36.72
C CYS A 333 -21.29 21.54 37.93
N LYS A 334 -21.10 22.22 39.07
CA LYS A 334 -21.94 22.00 40.27
C LYS A 334 -23.41 22.33 40.00
N LYS A 335 -23.70 23.44 39.30
CA LYS A 335 -25.07 23.84 38.93
C LYS A 335 -25.76 22.81 38.02
N LEU A 336 -25.01 22.23 37.08
CA LEU A 336 -25.51 21.21 36.15
C LEU A 336 -25.51 19.79 36.74
N GLY A 337 -24.99 19.61 37.96
CA GLY A 337 -24.91 18.33 38.64
C GLY A 337 -23.89 17.37 38.02
N VAL A 338 -22.83 17.91 37.42
CA VAL A 338 -21.77 17.16 36.72
C VAL A 338 -20.54 16.99 37.60
N THR A 339 -19.94 15.80 37.57
CA THR A 339 -18.67 15.50 38.25
C THR A 339 -17.51 15.72 37.30
N GLN A 340 -16.61 16.64 37.65
CA GLN A 340 -15.40 16.89 36.87
C GLN A 340 -14.36 15.77 37.07
N SER A 341 -13.69 15.43 36.00
CA SER A 341 -12.54 14.55 35.92
C SER A 341 -11.49 15.16 35.01
N MET A 342 -10.21 14.97 35.32
CA MET A 342 -9.13 15.41 34.43
C MET A 342 -8.04 14.35 34.30
N GLY A 343 -7.56 14.15 33.07
CA GLY A 343 -6.44 13.23 32.75
C GLY A 343 -5.14 13.68 33.42
N ALA A 344 -4.06 12.90 33.40
CA ALA A 344 -2.79 13.37 33.96
C ALA A 344 -2.18 14.51 33.11
N VAL A 345 -1.42 15.41 33.74
CA VAL A 345 -0.72 16.48 33.02
C VAL A 345 0.25 15.87 31.99
N GLY A 346 0.23 16.39 30.76
CA GLY A 346 1.19 16.04 29.70
C GLY A 346 0.96 14.70 29.01
N THR A 347 -0.22 14.08 29.17
CA THR A 347 -0.55 12.81 28.53
C THR A 347 -1.75 12.93 27.59
N SER A 348 -1.49 13.10 26.29
CA SER A 348 -2.52 13.13 25.24
C SER A 348 -3.39 11.88 25.18
N ALA A 349 -2.83 10.74 25.60
CA ALA A 349 -3.56 9.47 25.67
C ALA A 349 -4.78 9.53 26.60
N ASP A 350 -4.79 10.43 27.58
CA ASP A 350 -5.88 10.56 28.55
C ASP A 350 -7.10 11.31 27.97
N ASN A 351 -6.94 12.00 26.82
CA ASN A 351 -8.05 12.63 26.09
C ASN A 351 -8.17 12.15 24.62
N ALA A 352 -7.69 10.95 24.33
CA ALA A 352 -7.52 10.45 22.95
C ALA A 352 -8.83 10.40 22.13
N LEU A 353 -10.00 10.25 22.75
CA LEU A 353 -11.29 10.33 22.05
C LEU A 353 -11.49 11.72 21.45
N ALA A 354 -11.38 12.76 22.28
CA ALA A 354 -11.61 14.13 21.84
C ALA A 354 -10.54 14.58 20.83
N GLU A 355 -9.28 14.19 21.04
CA GLU A 355 -8.20 14.43 20.07
C GLU A 355 -8.50 13.76 18.72
N SER A 356 -8.97 12.51 18.72
CA SER A 356 -9.33 11.77 17.50
C SER A 356 -10.50 12.43 16.76
N PHE A 357 -11.48 12.94 17.51
CA PHE A 357 -12.58 13.74 16.96
C PHE A 357 -12.06 15.02 16.30
N ASN A 358 -11.23 15.80 17.01
CA ASN A 358 -10.67 17.05 16.53
C ASN A 358 -9.79 16.84 15.29
N ALA A 359 -8.93 15.82 15.29
CA ALA A 359 -8.12 15.44 14.16
C ALA A 359 -8.98 15.01 12.96
N THR A 360 -10.06 14.28 13.19
CA THR A 360 -10.99 13.84 12.15
C THR A 360 -11.74 15.01 11.53
N MET A 361 -12.28 15.92 12.35
CA MET A 361 -12.97 17.12 11.87
C MET A 361 -12.04 17.96 11.00
N LYS A 362 -10.86 18.33 11.52
CA LYS A 362 -9.89 19.14 10.77
C LYS A 362 -9.45 18.44 9.48
N ARG A 363 -9.20 17.13 9.51
CA ARG A 363 -8.80 16.37 8.31
C ARG A 363 -9.90 16.43 7.25
N GLU A 364 -11.15 16.17 7.62
CA GLU A 364 -12.26 16.08 6.67
C GLU A 364 -12.69 17.46 6.14
N VAL A 365 -12.54 18.51 6.94
CA VAL A 365 -12.91 19.88 6.57
C VAL A 365 -11.80 20.61 5.82
N LEU A 366 -10.57 20.60 6.33
CA LEU A 366 -9.47 21.40 5.74
C LEU A 366 -8.85 20.77 4.50
N GLN A 367 -8.85 19.44 4.37
CA GLN A 367 -8.26 18.72 3.22
C GLN A 367 -6.93 19.32 2.73
N ASP A 368 -5.88 19.22 3.54
CA ASP A 368 -4.53 19.77 3.35
C ASP A 368 -4.38 21.29 3.49
N ALA A 369 -5.47 22.06 3.51
CA ALA A 369 -5.38 23.47 3.88
C ALA A 369 -4.78 23.62 5.29
N ALA A 370 -3.90 24.60 5.44
CA ALA A 370 -3.28 24.93 6.72
C ALA A 370 -4.22 25.76 7.62
N CYS A 371 -5.11 26.55 7.01
CA CYS A 371 -6.00 27.49 7.65
C CYS A 371 -7.31 27.64 6.86
N TRP A 372 -8.33 28.22 7.50
CA TRP A 372 -9.55 28.67 6.85
C TRP A 372 -9.34 30.05 6.21
N SER A 373 -10.09 30.35 5.14
CA SER A 373 -10.01 31.64 4.44
C SER A 373 -10.34 32.82 5.34
N ASP A 374 -11.39 32.68 6.15
CA ASP A 374 -11.95 33.71 7.02
C ASP A 374 -12.79 33.06 8.14
N GLU A 375 -13.14 33.86 9.15
CA GLU A 375 -13.92 33.40 10.31
C GLU A 375 -15.31 32.87 9.91
N LEU A 376 -15.99 33.51 8.96
CA LEU A 376 -17.34 33.12 8.55
C LEU A 376 -17.32 31.74 7.85
N ALA A 377 -16.37 31.52 6.95
CA ALA A 377 -16.13 30.25 6.29
C ALA A 377 -15.80 29.16 7.30
N CYS A 378 -14.95 29.44 8.28
CA CYS A 378 -14.61 28.53 9.37
C CYS A 378 -15.86 28.09 10.14
N ARG A 379 -16.63 29.06 10.69
CA ARG A 379 -17.86 28.78 11.46
C ARG A 379 -18.86 27.96 10.67
N ARG A 380 -19.10 28.32 9.40
CA ARG A 380 -20.06 27.61 8.53
C ARG A 380 -19.62 26.17 8.25
N GLN A 381 -18.34 25.94 7.98
CA GLN A 381 -17.84 24.60 7.71
C GLN A 381 -17.84 23.72 8.96
N VAL A 382 -17.43 24.26 10.12
CA VAL A 382 -17.51 23.55 11.41
C VAL A 382 -18.95 23.19 11.73
N PHE A 383 -19.90 24.13 11.59
CA PHE A 383 -21.33 23.87 11.79
C PHE A 383 -21.84 22.75 10.88
N LYS A 384 -21.59 22.87 9.56
CA LYS A 384 -21.99 21.85 8.57
C LYS A 384 -21.42 20.48 8.93
N TRP A 385 -20.14 20.42 9.31
CA TRP A 385 -19.49 19.17 9.67
C TRP A 385 -20.06 18.60 10.97
N ALA A 386 -20.27 19.41 12.01
CA ALA A 386 -20.82 18.98 13.31
C ALA A 386 -22.25 18.43 13.18
N ALA A 387 -23.11 19.11 12.41
CA ALA A 387 -24.46 18.64 12.11
C ALA A 387 -24.43 17.29 11.38
N ARG A 388 -23.60 17.19 10.33
CA ARG A 388 -23.40 15.95 9.56
C ARG A 388 -22.82 14.84 10.43
N TYR A 389 -21.88 15.15 11.31
CA TYR A 389 -21.22 14.19 12.20
C TYR A 389 -22.24 13.42 13.03
N ASN A 390 -23.20 14.13 13.65
CA ASN A 390 -24.23 13.51 14.48
C ASN A 390 -25.30 12.76 13.67
N THR A 391 -25.69 13.29 12.51
CA THR A 391 -26.93 12.86 11.82
C THR A 391 -26.73 11.90 10.65
N LYS A 392 -25.58 11.96 9.98
CA LYS A 392 -25.33 11.21 8.73
C LYS A 392 -24.00 10.47 8.71
N ARG A 393 -22.97 11.02 9.34
CA ARG A 393 -21.61 10.51 9.21
C ARG A 393 -21.48 9.14 9.89
N ARG A 394 -21.25 8.10 9.10
CA ARG A 394 -21.01 6.72 9.55
C ARG A 394 -19.81 6.65 10.53
N HIS A 395 -20.03 6.09 11.71
CA HIS A 395 -19.01 5.99 12.76
C HIS A 395 -18.72 4.52 13.10
N SER A 396 -17.45 4.11 13.12
CA SER A 396 -17.05 2.70 13.34
C SER A 396 -17.47 2.18 14.72
N TRP A 397 -17.30 3.01 15.76
CA TRP A 397 -17.82 2.72 17.11
C TRP A 397 -19.32 2.40 17.12
N CYS A 398 -20.09 3.09 16.30
CA CYS A 398 -21.54 2.95 16.17
C CYS A 398 -21.91 1.88 15.14
N ARG A 399 -21.05 0.88 14.90
CA ARG A 399 -21.27 -0.18 13.90
C ARG A 399 -21.57 0.37 12.50
N TYR A 400 -20.94 1.49 12.14
CA TYR A 400 -21.19 2.21 10.90
C TYR A 400 -22.63 2.71 10.73
N THR A 401 -23.28 3.16 11.80
CA THR A 401 -24.39 4.11 11.73
C THR A 401 -23.93 5.50 12.19
N SER A 402 -24.79 6.52 12.06
CA SER A 402 -24.53 7.84 12.64
C SER A 402 -24.68 7.78 14.17
N PRO A 403 -23.99 8.65 14.95
CA PRO A 403 -24.15 8.71 16.40
C PRO A 403 -25.61 8.82 16.85
N LEU A 404 -26.42 9.64 16.17
CA LEU A 404 -27.83 9.82 16.54
C LEU A 404 -28.69 8.59 16.21
N THR A 405 -28.44 7.96 15.05
CA THR A 405 -29.12 6.71 14.68
C THR A 405 -28.79 5.62 15.71
N PHE A 406 -27.53 5.50 16.10
CA PHE A 406 -27.09 4.54 17.11
C PHE A 406 -27.79 4.74 18.46
N GLU A 407 -27.86 5.99 18.96
CA GLU A 407 -28.61 6.29 20.18
C GLU A 407 -30.06 5.83 20.07
N THR A 408 -30.73 6.22 18.98
CA THR A 408 -32.15 5.92 18.77
C THR A 408 -32.41 4.41 18.72
N SER A 409 -31.58 3.66 17.98
CA SER A 409 -31.72 2.20 17.88
C SER A 409 -31.46 1.49 19.22
N SER A 410 -30.49 1.97 20.00
CA SER A 410 -30.21 1.41 21.33
C SER A 410 -31.32 1.70 22.33
N THR A 411 -31.94 2.88 22.28
CA THR A 411 -33.09 3.21 23.13
C THR A 411 -34.31 2.37 22.79
N VAL A 412 -34.58 2.10 21.51
CA VAL A 412 -35.67 1.21 21.07
C VAL A 412 -35.44 -0.23 21.53
N THR A 413 -34.18 -0.70 21.53
CA THR A 413 -33.84 -2.06 21.97
C THR A 413 -33.98 -2.25 23.49
N LEU A 414 -33.99 -1.16 24.27
CA LEU A 414 -34.07 -1.17 25.74
C LEU A 414 -35.47 -0.91 26.30
N GLN A 415 -36.53 -0.81 25.47
CA GLN A 415 -37.89 -0.88 26.00
C GLN A 415 -38.14 -2.30 26.53
N PRO A 416 -38.56 -2.49 27.80
CA PRO A 416 -38.83 -3.81 28.32
C PRO A 416 -40.03 -4.42 27.58
N ALA A 417 -39.98 -5.74 27.35
CA ALA A 417 -41.19 -6.51 27.09
C ALA A 417 -42.18 -6.20 28.22
N ALA A 418 -43.36 -5.71 27.83
CA ALA A 418 -44.41 -5.25 28.72
C ALA A 418 -44.95 -6.38 29.62
#